data_AF-K2D4P4-F1
#
_entry.id   AF-K2D4P4-F1
#
_cell.length_a   1.000
_cell.length_b   1.000
_cell.length_c   1.000
_cell.angle_alpha   90.00
_cell.angle_beta   90.00
_cell.angle_gamma   90.00
#
_symmetry.space_group_name_H-M   'P 1'
#
loop_
_entity.id
_entity.type
_entity.pdbx_description
1 polymer ?
#
loop_
_entity_poly.entity_id
_entity_poly.type
_entity_poly.pdbx_seq_one_letter_code
_entity_poly.pdbx_strand_id
1 'polypeptide(L)'
;MDLSSQSNKKSSFGGFQPIEMGLLEDFMNQVDILAQRFPDRDYRFKSLDKGDFWLFEDEDDEEIVGGIFQVTHGRVYAISRDVFDLVSKVFSREN
;
A
#
# COMPACT_ATOMS: atom_id res chain seq x y z
N MET A 1 18.51 42.34 9.39
CA MET A 1 18.87 40.92 9.16
C MET A 1 18.26 40.12 10.31
N ASP A 2 17.52 39.07 9.95
CA ASP A 2 17.00 37.96 10.81
C ASP A 2 16.02 38.32 11.95
N LEU A 3 14.99 37.54 12.32
CA LEU A 3 14.77 36.10 12.15
C LEU A 3 13.35 35.75 11.68
N SER A 4 13.33 35.05 10.55
CA SER A 4 12.55 33.84 10.23
C SER A 4 11.44 33.36 11.20
N SER A 5 10.23 33.30 10.64
CA SER A 5 9.36 32.12 10.58
C SER A 5 8.89 31.50 11.91
N GLN A 6 7.77 32.02 12.44
CA GLN A 6 6.99 31.27 13.42
C GLN A 6 6.41 30.00 12.79
N SER A 7 6.79 28.91 13.41
CA SER A 7 6.59 27.53 13.02
C SER A 7 5.10 27.20 12.94
N ASN A 8 4.68 26.73 11.76
CA ASN A 8 3.38 26.11 11.58
C ASN A 8 3.34 24.84 12.46
N LYS A 9 2.55 24.89 13.53
CA LYS A 9 2.33 23.75 14.44
C LYS A 9 1.67 22.62 13.65
N LYS A 10 2.47 21.68 13.13
CA LYS A 10 1.97 20.36 12.75
C LYS A 10 1.52 19.67 14.04
N SER A 11 0.23 19.45 14.13
CA SER A 11 -0.44 18.67 15.16
C SER A 11 0.19 17.29 15.27
N SER A 12 0.82 17.02 16.41
CA SER A 12 1.21 15.68 16.86
C SER A 12 -0.03 14.85 17.18
N PHE A 13 -0.69 14.30 16.15
CA PHE A 13 -1.26 12.97 16.28
C PHE A 13 -0.13 12.00 15.94
N GLY A 14 0.04 10.90 16.69
CA GLY A 14 1.06 9.89 16.42
C GLY A 14 0.99 9.46 14.96
N GLY A 15 1.82 10.08 14.14
CA GLY A 15 1.62 10.12 12.70
C GLY A 15 2.09 8.82 12.13
N PHE A 16 1.16 8.00 11.67
CA PHE A 16 1.51 6.93 10.77
C PHE A 16 2.32 7.53 9.60
N GLN A 17 3.53 7.01 9.36
CA GLN A 17 4.38 7.46 8.26
C GLN A 17 4.14 6.55 7.04
N PRO A 18 3.35 6.99 6.04
CA PRO A 18 3.13 6.22 4.81
C PRO A 18 4.45 5.88 4.13
N ILE A 19 4.59 4.62 3.77
CA ILE A 19 5.74 4.11 3.03
C ILE A 19 5.33 4.03 1.56
N GLU A 20 5.99 4.80 0.71
CA GLU A 20 5.71 4.81 -0.73
C GLU A 20 6.06 3.45 -1.37
N MET A 21 5.09 2.87 -2.08
CA MET A 21 5.23 1.59 -2.79
C MET A 21 5.48 1.78 -4.29
N GLY A 22 5.10 2.92 -4.85
CA GLY A 22 5.27 3.22 -6.28
C GLY A 22 4.05 3.88 -6.91
N LEU A 23 3.99 3.82 -8.24
CA LEU A 23 2.83 4.28 -9.02
C LEU A 23 1.67 3.28 -8.92
N LEU A 24 0.44 3.78 -8.93
CA LEU A 24 -0.76 2.94 -8.91
C LEU A 24 -0.80 1.97 -10.08
N GLU A 25 -0.47 2.45 -11.28
CA GLU A 25 -0.47 1.65 -12.50
C GLU A 25 0.52 0.48 -12.41
N ASP A 26 1.75 0.74 -11.98
CA ASP A 26 2.78 -0.29 -11.79
C ASP A 26 2.35 -1.31 -10.74
N PHE A 27 1.76 -0.84 -9.64
CA PHE A 27 1.29 -1.70 -8.56
C PHE A 27 0.14 -2.60 -9.03
N MET A 28 -0.85 -2.06 -9.74
CA MET A 28 -1.93 -2.86 -10.32
C MET A 28 -1.42 -3.89 -11.32
N ASN A 29 -0.47 -3.52 -12.17
CA ASN A 29 0.15 -4.44 -13.11
C ASN A 29 0.89 -5.59 -12.39
N GLN A 30 1.58 -5.31 -11.27
CA GLN A 30 2.21 -6.36 -10.46
C GLN A 30 1.17 -7.32 -9.86
N VAL A 31 0.03 -6.82 -9.39
CA VAL A 31 -1.07 -7.65 -8.88
C VAL A 31 -1.65 -8.55 -9.98
N ASP A 32 -1.83 -8.01 -11.20
CA ASP A 32 -2.32 -8.79 -12.34
C ASP A 32 -1.33 -9.90 -12.75
N ILE A 33 -0.02 -9.61 -12.71
CA ILE A 33 1.02 -10.62 -12.99
C ILE A 33 0.97 -11.75 -11.96
N LEU A 34 0.81 -11.44 -10.67
CA LEU A 34 0.67 -12.44 -9.62
C LEU A 34 -0.56 -13.34 -9.84
N ALA A 35 -1.71 -12.74 -10.14
CA ALA A 35 -2.96 -13.47 -10.41
C ALA A 35 -2.83 -14.41 -11.62
N GLN A 36 -2.05 -14.04 -12.64
CA GLN A 36 -1.78 -14.89 -13.80
C GLN A 36 -0.80 -16.02 -13.49
N ARG A 37 0.20 -15.75 -12.64
CA ARG A 37 1.28 -16.70 -12.33
C ARG A 37 0.86 -17.77 -11.32
N PHE A 38 0.01 -17.40 -10.36
CA PHE A 38 -0.47 -18.28 -9.30
C PHE A 38 -2.01 -18.35 -9.37
N PRO A 39 -2.57 -19.10 -10.32
CA PRO A 39 -4.03 -19.18 -10.53
C PRO A 39 -4.77 -19.90 -9.40
N ASP A 40 -4.03 -20.56 -8.50
CA ASP A 40 -4.49 -21.15 -7.25
C ASP A 40 -4.67 -20.12 -6.12
N ARG A 41 -4.29 -18.85 -6.37
CA ARG A 41 -4.42 -17.74 -5.43
C ARG A 41 -5.27 -16.64 -6.03
N ASP A 42 -6.06 -15.99 -5.18
CA ASP A 42 -6.86 -14.83 -5.57
C ASP A 42 -6.21 -13.55 -5.05
N TYR A 43 -5.54 -12.85 -5.96
CA TYR A 43 -4.93 -11.55 -5.69
C TYR A 43 -5.89 -10.43 -6.05
N ARG A 44 -6.27 -9.61 -5.07
CA ARG A 44 -7.20 -8.49 -5.27
C ARG A 44 -6.60 -7.19 -4.77
N PHE A 45 -6.70 -6.13 -5.57
CA PHE A 45 -6.40 -4.76 -5.14
C PHE A 45 -7.56 -3.83 -5.49
N LYS A 46 -8.32 -3.40 -4.46
CA LYS A 46 -9.60 -2.70 -4.66
C LYS A 46 -9.73 -1.46 -3.80
N SER A 47 -10.34 -0.42 -4.34
CA SER A 47 -10.72 0.78 -3.59
C SER A 47 -11.74 0.43 -2.51
N LEU A 48 -11.55 0.96 -1.30
CA LEU A 48 -12.57 0.93 -0.27
C LEU A 48 -13.53 2.09 -0.52
N ASP A 49 -14.85 1.88 -0.35
CA ASP A 49 -15.93 2.84 -0.68
C ASP A 49 -15.79 4.24 -0.04
N LYS A 50 -14.82 4.43 0.86
CA LYS A 50 -14.59 5.68 1.58
C LYS A 50 -13.14 6.15 1.43
N GLY A 51 -12.93 7.04 0.46
CA GLY A 51 -11.76 7.91 0.34
C GLY A 51 -10.59 7.30 -0.40
N ASP A 52 -9.39 7.75 -0.04
CA ASP A 52 -8.12 7.37 -0.68
C ASP A 52 -7.63 5.99 -0.21
N PHE A 53 -8.44 5.17 0.46
CA PHE A 53 -7.98 3.89 1.01
C PHE A 53 -8.33 2.71 0.12
N TRP A 54 -7.38 1.82 -0.05
CA TRP A 54 -7.46 0.63 -0.89
C TRP A 54 -7.07 -0.59 -0.08
N LEU A 55 -7.56 -1.76 -0.47
CA LEU A 55 -7.30 -3.03 0.17
C LEU A 55 -6.58 -3.94 -0.81
N PHE A 56 -5.47 -4.52 -0.36
CA PHE A 56 -4.82 -5.65 -1.02
C PHE A 56 -5.15 -6.94 -0.26
N GLU A 57 -5.51 -7.99 -0.99
CA GLU A 57 -5.78 -9.35 -0.49
C GLU A 57 -5.01 -10.36 -1.35
N ASP A 58 -4.34 -11.31 -0.68
CA ASP A 58 -3.79 -12.57 -1.22
C ASP A 58 -4.54 -13.69 -0.47
N GLU A 59 -5.49 -14.31 -1.17
CA GLU A 59 -6.35 -15.37 -0.65
C GLU A 59 -5.95 -16.71 -1.29
N ASP A 60 -5.63 -17.70 -0.46
CA ASP A 60 -5.47 -19.10 -0.87
C ASP A 60 -6.44 -20.02 -0.11
N ASP A 61 -6.43 -21.32 -0.41
CA ASP A 61 -7.37 -22.29 0.18
C ASP A 61 -7.25 -22.41 1.72
N GLU A 62 -6.15 -21.93 2.32
CA GLU A 62 -5.85 -22.05 3.75
C GLU A 62 -5.96 -20.72 4.51
N GLU A 63 -5.55 -19.60 3.90
CA GLU A 63 -5.42 -18.31 4.56
C GLU A 63 -5.78 -17.11 3.67
N ILE A 64 -6.35 -16.05 4.28
CA ILE A 64 -6.51 -14.74 3.66
C ILE A 64 -5.53 -13.77 4.33
N VAL A 65 -4.60 -13.24 3.55
CA VAL A 65 -3.58 -12.29 4.00
C VAL A 65 -3.78 -10.96 3.27
N GLY A 66 -3.82 -9.84 3.99
CA GLY A 66 -4.11 -8.56 3.36
C GLY A 66 -3.65 -7.34 4.14
N GLY A 67 -3.70 -6.18 3.47
CA GLY A 67 -3.24 -4.91 4.02
C GLY A 67 -3.97 -3.72 3.42
N ILE A 68 -4.15 -2.68 4.22
CA ILE A 68 -4.74 -1.42 3.77
C ILE A 68 -3.64 -0.52 3.21
N PHE A 69 -3.93 0.14 2.10
CA PHE A 69 -3.09 1.09 1.41
C PHE A 69 -3.81 2.42 1.33
N GLN A 70 -3.04 3.50 1.25
CA GLN A 70 -3.54 4.79 0.81
C GLN A 70 -3.09 4.99 -0.63
N VAL A 71 -4.04 5.33 -1.51
CA VAL A 71 -3.80 5.69 -2.91
C VAL A 71 -4.20 7.14 -3.08
N THR A 72 -3.21 7.99 -3.32
CA THR A 72 -3.42 9.42 -3.48
C THR A 72 -2.49 9.94 -4.55
N HIS A 73 -2.97 10.86 -5.38
CA HIS A 73 -2.19 11.45 -6.49
C HIS A 73 -1.53 10.41 -7.43
N GLY A 74 -2.21 9.29 -7.69
CA GLY A 74 -1.71 8.22 -8.58
C GLY A 74 -0.58 7.38 -7.98
N ARG A 75 -0.35 7.47 -6.67
CA ARG A 75 0.70 6.73 -5.96
C ARG A 75 0.11 5.88 -4.84
N VAL A 76 0.76 4.75 -4.58
CA VAL A 76 0.36 3.78 -3.56
C VAL A 76 1.28 3.92 -2.35
N TYR A 77 0.69 3.95 -1.17
CA TYR A 77 1.37 4.06 0.11
C TYR A 77 0.87 2.99 1.07
N ALA A 78 1.78 2.17 1.62
CA ALA A 78 1.42 1.24 2.68
C ALA A 78 1.06 2.02 3.96
N ILE A 79 0.00 1.60 4.68
CA ILE A 79 -0.42 2.26 5.92
C ILE A 79 0.24 1.74 7.20
N SER A 80 1.19 0.81 7.09
CA SER A 80 2.08 0.39 8.18
C SER A 80 3.36 -0.25 7.62
N ARG A 81 4.38 -0.40 8.47
CA ARG A 81 5.57 -1.17 8.13
C ARG A 81 5.24 -2.65 7.90
N ASP A 82 4.32 -3.21 8.68
CA ASP A 82 3.89 -4.60 8.52
C ASP A 82 3.20 -4.83 7.17
N VAL A 83 2.35 -3.89 6.74
CA VAL A 83 1.70 -3.93 5.41
C VAL A 83 2.73 -3.83 4.29
N PHE A 84 3.72 -2.94 4.45
CA PHE A 84 4.84 -2.82 3.51
C PHE A 84 5.61 -4.13 3.41
N ASP A 85 6.02 -4.71 4.54
CA ASP A 85 6.84 -5.92 4.57
C ASP A 85 6.04 -7.14 4.07
N LEU A 86 4.73 -7.20 4.31
CA LEU A 86 3.81 -8.23 3.80
C LEU A 86 3.79 -8.22 2.28
N VAL A 87 3.48 -7.09 1.66
CA VAL A 87 3.39 -6.99 0.20
C VAL A 87 4.77 -7.06 -0.46
N SER A 88 5.81 -6.52 0.18
CA SER A 88 7.18 -6.68 -0.31
C SER A 88 7.60 -8.15 -0.36
N LYS A 89 7.18 -8.98 0.60
CA LYS A 89 7.44 -10.43 0.54
C LYS A 89 6.69 -11.10 -0.61
N VAL A 90 5.43 -10.73 -0.84
CA VAL A 90 4.64 -11.26 -1.96
C VAL A 90 5.30 -10.91 -3.29
N PHE A 91 5.67 -9.65 -3.51
CA PHE A 91 6.34 -9.21 -4.74
C PHE A 91 7.80 -9.68 -4.86
N SER A 92 8.51 -9.90 -3.76
CA SER A 92 9.90 -10.40 -3.81
C SER A 92 9.99 -11.89 -4.13
N ARG A 93 8.91 -12.67 -3.96
CA ARG A 93 8.86 -14.07 -4.44
C ARG A 93 8.98 -14.17 -5.97
N GLU A 94 8.88 -13.04 -6.68
CA GLU A 94 8.97 -12.97 -8.14
C GLU A 94 10.41 -12.90 -8.68
N ASN A 95 11.40 -12.53 -7.87
CA ASN A 95 12.83 -12.42 -8.25
C ASN A 95 13.67 -13.59 -7.71
#